data_AF-A0A662H317-F1
#
_entry.id   AF-A0A662H317-F1
#
_cell.length_a   1.000
_cell.length_b   1.000
_cell.length_c   1.000
_cell.angle_alpha   90.00
_cell.angle_beta   90.00
_cell.angle_gamma   90.00
#
_symmetry.space_group_name_H-M   'P 1'
#
loop_
_entity.id
_entity.type
_entity.pdbx_description
1 polymer ?
#
loop_
_entity_poly.entity_id
_entity_poly.type
_entity_poly.pdbx_seq_one_letter_code
_entity_poly.pdbx_strand_id
1 'polypeptide(L)'
;MEGLSKMDKYILAYLWHEYFGALYYSSGKEEPETFLAKSFISSIISERAFNYQQVLKKAVQAIEKLKNYWLIEVSGYEIKLTSYGQQVASSIGKEEYEKLKK
;
A
#
# COMPACT_ATOMS: atom_id res chain seq x y z
N MET A 1 11.93 11.19 4.99
CA MET A 1 10.51 10.85 5.24
C MET A 1 9.56 11.99 4.87
N GLU A 2 10.00 13.25 4.86
CA GLU A 2 9.22 14.35 4.29
C GLU A 2 8.78 14.01 2.86
N GLY A 3 7.50 14.24 2.57
CA GLY A 3 6.88 13.94 1.28
C GLY A 3 6.00 12.68 1.24
N LEU A 4 6.14 11.70 2.14
CA LEU A 4 5.24 10.53 2.17
C LEU A 4 3.95 10.82 2.96
N SER A 5 2.81 10.58 2.32
CA SER A 5 1.49 10.71 2.93
C SER A 5 1.23 9.59 3.96
N LYS A 6 0.16 9.74 4.76
CA LYS A 6 -0.30 8.68 5.65
C LYS A 6 -0.58 7.37 4.90
N MET A 7 -1.19 7.46 3.71
CA MET A 7 -1.50 6.30 2.88
C MET A 7 -0.24 5.66 2.30
N ASP A 8 0.74 6.46 1.89
CA ASP A 8 2.02 5.98 1.35
C ASP A 8 2.75 5.15 2.42
N LYS A 9 2.85 5.70 3.64
CA LYS A 9 3.46 5.02 4.78
C LYS A 9 2.70 3.75 5.15
N TYR A 10 1.37 3.81 5.13
CA TYR A 10 0.51 2.68 5.43
C TYR A 10 0.77 1.51 4.48
N ILE A 11 0.81 1.74 3.16
CA ILE A 11 1.03 0.68 2.16
C ILE A 11 2.42 0.05 2.33
N LEU A 12 3.47 0.86 2.51
CA LEU A 12 4.83 0.34 2.74
C LEU A 12 4.90 -0.53 4.00
N ALA A 13 4.34 -0.04 5.09
CA ALA A 13 4.31 -0.76 6.37
C ALA A 13 3.44 -2.01 6.30
N TYR A 14 2.31 -1.97 5.60
CA TYR A 14 1.43 -3.13 5.40
C TYR A 14 2.17 -4.25 4.65
N LEU A 15 2.86 -3.92 3.55
CA LEU A 15 3.67 -4.91 2.82
C LEU A 15 4.77 -5.51 3.72
N TRP A 16 5.46 -4.68 4.49
CA TRP A 16 6.54 -5.12 5.37
C TRP A 16 6.05 -6.03 6.51
N HIS A 17 5.06 -5.58 7.28
CA HIS A 17 4.63 -6.27 8.52
C HIS A 17 3.72 -7.46 8.27
N GLU A 18 2.91 -7.44 7.21
CA GLU A 18 1.91 -8.49 6.96
C GLU A 18 2.41 -9.51 5.91
N TYR A 19 3.31 -9.12 5.01
CA TYR A 19 3.73 -9.95 3.87
C TYR A 19 5.24 -10.00 3.64
N PHE A 20 6.05 -9.54 4.59
CA PHE A 20 7.52 -9.54 4.50
C PHE A 20 8.06 -8.87 3.22
N GLY A 21 7.33 -7.89 2.71
CA GLY A 21 7.74 -7.02 1.61
C GLY A 21 7.29 -7.42 0.21
N ALA A 22 6.53 -8.51 0.03
CA ALA A 22 6.00 -8.87 -1.28
C ALA A 22 4.62 -9.54 -1.20
N LEU A 23 3.74 -9.18 -2.12
CA LEU A 23 2.39 -9.70 -2.22
C LEU A 23 2.06 -10.03 -3.67
N TYR A 24 1.50 -11.23 -3.88
CA TYR A 24 1.14 -11.73 -5.20
C TYR A 24 -0.29 -12.28 -5.17
N TYR A 25 -1.07 -11.92 -6.19
CA TYR A 25 -2.40 -12.46 -6.42
C TYR A 25 -2.49 -13.21 -7.73
N SER A 26 -3.22 -14.33 -7.72
CA SER A 26 -3.63 -15.02 -8.94
C SER A 26 -4.71 -14.18 -9.65
N SER A 27 -4.29 -13.34 -10.60
CA SER A 27 -5.10 -12.58 -11.59
C SER A 27 -6.47 -12.03 -11.15
N GLY A 28 -6.65 -10.70 -11.21
CA GLY A 28 -7.94 -10.03 -11.00
C GLY A 28 -8.78 -9.83 -12.28
N LYS A 29 -10.04 -9.41 -12.11
CA LYS A 29 -10.92 -8.96 -13.22
C LYS A 29 -10.85 -7.45 -13.50
N GLU A 30 -10.04 -6.73 -12.73
CA GLU A 30 -9.92 -5.27 -12.75
C GLU A 30 -8.46 -4.84 -12.89
N GLU A 31 -8.22 -3.56 -13.17
CA GLU A 31 -6.86 -3.01 -13.30
C GLU A 31 -6.02 -3.30 -12.03
N PRO A 32 -4.76 -3.77 -12.18
CA PRO A 32 -4.00 -4.28 -11.05
C PRO A 32 -3.81 -3.29 -9.92
N GLU A 33 -3.49 -2.02 -10.20
CA GLU A 33 -3.35 -0.99 -9.18
C GLU A 33 -4.64 -0.76 -8.38
N THR A 34 -5.81 -0.88 -9.03
CA THR A 34 -7.09 -0.74 -8.35
C THR A 34 -7.36 -1.94 -7.45
N PHE A 35 -7.09 -3.15 -7.95
CA PHE A 35 -7.21 -4.37 -7.16
C PHE A 35 -6.33 -4.33 -5.91
N LEU A 36 -5.05 -4.00 -6.09
CA LEU A 36 -4.08 -3.90 -5.00
C LEU A 36 -4.51 -2.82 -3.99
N ALA A 37 -4.95 -1.66 -4.47
CA ALA A 37 -5.46 -0.60 -3.59
C ALA A 37 -6.65 -1.06 -2.75
N LYS A 38 -7.63 -1.77 -3.33
CA LYS A 38 -8.77 -2.35 -2.60
C LYS A 38 -8.31 -3.33 -1.52
N SER A 39 -7.36 -4.21 -1.86
CA SER A 39 -6.77 -5.15 -0.90
C SER A 39 -6.18 -4.41 0.30
N PHE A 40 -5.35 -3.39 0.06
CA PHE A 40 -4.70 -2.64 1.14
C PHE A 40 -5.69 -1.92 2.05
N ILE A 41 -6.74 -1.32 1.49
CA ILE A 41 -7.68 -0.53 2.29
C ILE A 41 -8.76 -1.38 2.97
N SER A 42 -8.91 -2.65 2.58
CA SER A 42 -9.94 -3.54 3.12
C SER A 42 -9.86 -3.74 4.64
N SER A 43 -8.67 -3.60 5.23
CA SER A 43 -8.44 -3.70 6.67
C SER A 43 -8.67 -2.40 7.45
N ILE A 44 -8.82 -1.26 6.76
CA ILE A 44 -8.98 0.06 7.41
C ILE A 44 -10.36 0.68 7.15
N ILE A 45 -11.06 0.27 6.09
CA ILE A 45 -12.35 0.86 5.74
C ILE A 45 -13.28 -0.17 5.06
N SER A 46 -14.55 -0.13 5.44
CA SER A 46 -15.60 -0.94 4.78
C SER A 46 -15.94 -0.39 3.39
N GLU A 47 -16.22 -1.26 2.43
CA GLU A 47 -16.72 -0.88 1.10
C GLU A 47 -18.02 -0.06 1.13
N ARG A 48 -18.80 -0.18 2.21
CA ARG A 48 -20.05 0.56 2.40
C ARG A 48 -19.84 1.95 3.01
N ALA A 49 -18.62 2.30 3.42
CA ALA A 49 -18.33 3.60 4.03
C ALA A 49 -18.51 4.73 3.01
N PHE A 50 -19.10 5.85 3.44
CA PHE A 50 -19.41 6.98 2.55
C PHE A 50 -18.16 7.55 1.84
N ASN A 51 -17.00 7.46 2.49
CA ASN A 51 -15.71 7.95 1.98
C ASN A 51 -14.87 6.86 1.29
N TYR A 52 -15.38 5.64 1.10
CA TYR A 52 -14.63 4.52 0.53
C TYR A 52 -13.96 4.87 -0.80
N GLN A 53 -14.72 5.46 -1.75
CA GLN A 53 -14.20 5.83 -3.07
C GLN A 53 -13.07 6.88 -2.98
N GLN A 54 -13.15 7.80 -2.01
CA GLN A 54 -12.08 8.78 -1.79
C GLN A 54 -10.82 8.10 -1.25
N VAL A 55 -10.97 7.16 -0.32
CA VAL A 55 -9.84 6.40 0.25
C VAL A 55 -9.20 5.51 -0.81
N LEU A 56 -10.00 4.83 -1.62
CA LEU A 56 -9.53 4.03 -2.75
C LEU A 56 -8.72 4.87 -3.74
N LYS A 57 -9.22 6.04 -4.13
CA LYS A 57 -8.48 6.96 -5.00
C LYS A 57 -7.13 7.36 -4.40
N LYS A 58 -7.08 7.67 -3.10
CA LYS A 58 -5.83 7.99 -2.39
C LYS A 58 -4.86 6.80 -2.36
N ALA A 59 -5.37 5.58 -2.20
CA ALA A 59 -4.55 4.38 -2.21
C ALA A 59 -3.95 4.09 -3.60
N VAL A 60 -4.74 4.23 -4.67
CA VAL A 60 -4.23 4.11 -6.05
C VAL A 60 -3.14 5.15 -6.33
N GLN A 61 -3.39 6.41 -5.97
CA GLN A 61 -2.39 7.50 -6.10
C GLN A 61 -1.12 7.23 -5.28
N ALA A 62 -1.25 6.63 -4.09
CA ALA A 62 -0.12 6.24 -3.27
C ALA A 62 0.71 5.14 -3.93
N ILE A 63 0.08 4.11 -4.52
CA ILE A 63 0.79 3.06 -5.28
C ILE A 63 1.56 3.68 -6.45
N GLU A 64 0.92 4.52 -7.26
CA GLU A 64 1.60 5.21 -8.38
C GLU A 64 2.79 6.03 -7.92
N LYS A 65 2.62 6.79 -6.82
CA LYS A 65 3.68 7.61 -6.26
C LYS A 65 4.84 6.78 -5.71
N LEU A 66 4.54 5.72 -4.95
CA LEU A 66 5.56 4.81 -4.40
C LEU A 66 6.34 4.11 -5.52
N LYS A 67 5.67 3.74 -6.62
CA LYS A 67 6.30 3.22 -7.84
C LYS A 67 7.25 4.25 -8.45
N ASN A 68 6.78 5.48 -8.63
CA ASN A 68 7.58 6.58 -9.18
C ASN A 68 8.79 6.95 -8.28
N TYR A 69 8.68 6.75 -6.97
CA TYR A 69 9.76 6.97 -6.01
C TYR A 69 10.70 5.76 -5.87
N TRP A 70 10.49 4.72 -6.67
CA TRP A 70 11.27 3.48 -6.63
C TRP A 70 11.24 2.79 -5.26
N LEU A 71 10.13 2.93 -4.53
CA LEU A 71 9.92 2.26 -3.23
C LEU A 71 9.22 0.90 -3.41
N ILE A 72 8.44 0.76 -4.49
CA ILE A 72 7.80 -0.50 -4.86
C ILE A 72 8.00 -0.78 -6.35
N GLU A 73 7.94 -2.06 -6.69
CA GLU A 73 7.75 -2.53 -8.05
C GLU A 73 6.34 -3.16 -8.14
N VAL A 74 5.63 -2.86 -9.22
CA VAL A 74 4.32 -3.44 -9.54
C VAL A 74 4.42 -4.10 -10.91
N SER A 75 4.04 -5.37 -10.99
CA SER A 75 4.03 -6.15 -12.22
C SER A 75 2.75 -6.97 -12.29
N GLY A 76 1.76 -6.48 -13.05
CA GLY A 76 0.40 -7.02 -12.97
C GLY A 76 -0.11 -6.95 -11.53
N TYR A 77 -0.63 -8.07 -11.01
CA TYR A 77 -1.16 -8.17 -9.64
C TYR A 77 -0.10 -8.52 -8.58
N GLU A 78 1.18 -8.39 -8.93
CA GLU A 78 2.31 -8.49 -8.01
C GLU A 78 2.75 -7.10 -7.56
N ILE A 79 3.04 -6.97 -6.27
CA ILE A 79 3.65 -5.78 -5.69
C ILE A 79 4.71 -6.18 -4.69
N LYS A 80 5.89 -5.57 -4.77
CA LYS A 80 7.00 -5.83 -3.84
C LYS A 80 7.77 -4.57 -3.51
N LEU A 81 8.33 -4.52 -2.31
CA LEU A 81 9.27 -3.49 -1.89
C LEU A 81 10.59 -3.65 -2.65
N THR A 82 11.12 -2.57 -3.21
CA THR A 82 12.51 -2.54 -3.69
C THR A 82 13.47 -2.57 -2.51
N SER A 83 14.78 -2.71 -2.75
CA SER A 83 15.78 -2.59 -1.67
C SER A 83 15.68 -1.25 -0.92
N TYR A 84 15.37 -0.16 -1.63
CA TYR A 84 15.15 1.15 -1.01
C TYR A 84 13.82 1.20 -0.25
N GLY A 85 12.76 0.62 -0.83
CA GLY A 85 11.46 0.47 -0.17
C GLY A 85 11.55 -0.30 1.15
N GLN A 86 12.34 -1.36 1.20
CA GLN A 86 12.56 -2.15 2.41
C GLN A 86 13.22 -1.32 3.51
N GLN A 87 14.26 -0.54 3.18
CA GLN A 87 14.92 0.34 4.15
C GLN A 87 13.95 1.40 4.73
N VAL A 88 13.09 1.97 3.88
CA VAL A 88 12.09 2.94 4.31
C VAL A 88 11.01 2.26 5.14
N ALA A 89 10.48 1.12 4.70
CA ALA A 89 9.41 0.41 5.39
C ALA A 89 9.87 -0.14 6.75
N SER A 90 11.11 -0.64 6.85
CA SER A 90 11.68 -1.15 8.11
C SER A 90 11.86 -0.07 9.18
N SER A 91 11.92 1.21 8.77
CA SER A 91 11.95 2.34 9.71
C SER A 91 10.59 2.63 10.35
N ILE A 92 9.50 2.09 9.79
CA ILE A 92 8.14 2.21 10.33
C ILE A 92 7.90 1.04 11.28
N GLY A 93 8.05 1.29 12.58
CA GLY A 93 7.83 0.28 13.61
C GLY A 93 6.38 -0.23 13.65
N LYS A 94 6.18 -1.43 14.22
CA LYS A 94 4.85 -2.07 14.33
C LYS A 94 3.81 -1.17 15.03
N GLU A 95 4.22 -0.44 16.07
CA GLU A 95 3.32 0.49 16.78
C GLU A 95 2.88 1.66 15.90
N GLU A 96 3.79 2.24 15.10
CA GLU A 96 3.44 3.30 14.15
C GLU A 96 2.50 2.76 13.07
N TYR A 97 2.78 1.58 12.54
CA TYR A 97 1.93 0.89 11.57
C TYR A 97 0.49 0.72 12.09
N GLU A 98 0.31 0.26 13.33
CA GLU A 98 -1.03 0.13 13.92
C GLU A 98 -1.74 1.48 14.11
N LYS A 99 -1.01 2.57 14.32
CA LYS A 99 -1.58 3.93 14.35
C LYS A 99 -2.02 4.40 12.94
N LEU A 100 -1.36 3.94 11.88
CA LEU A 100 -1.70 4.30 10.51
C LEU A 100 -3.04 3.68 10.06
N LYS A 101 -3.45 2.55 10.65
CA LYS A 101 -4.75 1.87 10.38
C LYS A 101 -5.98 2.65 10.88
N LYS A 102 -5.81 3.55 11.84
CA LYS A 102 -6.89 4.33 12.49
C LYS A 102 -7.09 5.66 11.79
#